data_AF-A0A2N2BP35-F1
#
_entry.id   AF-A0A2N2BP35-F1
#
_cell.length_a   1.000
_cell.length_b   1.000
_cell.length_c   1.000
_cell.angle_alpha   90.00
_cell.angle_beta   90.00
_cell.angle_gamma   90.00
#
_symmetry.space_group_name_H-M   'P 1'
#
loop_
_entity.id
_entity.type
_entity.pdbx_description
1 polymer ?
#
loop_
_entity_poly.entity_id
_entity_poly.type
_entity_poly.pdbx_seq_one_letter_code
_entity_poly.pdbx_strand_id
1 'polypeptide(L)'
;MQEISFKHSAEYWDYLNSLEKRFYIDILENSCNEIYVTNKEGKIIYVNPNSIKNYGLKPEDIIGKNNHDLWRGKWSPPAIQRCVEERRTIFAQQTYLITGKEITTIVTPVFDDDGEIRFVLCIVQEEAKEYDISYKNIDIDTFETKTHPVEKRKSKFQSEIVGYSYNFCKIMVQMRRVAGSEVPVMILGESGTGKSLMAEFIHENSTRKNKPFIQINCAAIPENLLESELFGYAPYAFTGANPKGKIGLIEMADQGTLFLDEIGDLAPSLQAKLLDVLENKRFIPVGGQEIKSVDIRIITATNQSLDKLVKEKRFREDLYWRINISKTTIPPLRERRDDILPLLSFYLDKNNKKYGKIKDFSPNVIGILLEYSWPGNVRQLKNLVELLFIMTSGNTIMVNHLPEFILDEIEEPKGINPDSFEYIIESVKKSVIRDYYRKHPTSRELGLSLGLSQTKANRLINQYCGDIEKTE
;
A
#
# COMPACT_ATOMS: atom_id res chain seq x y z
N MET A 1 21.56 14.21 6.51
CA MET A 1 21.21 13.53 7.77
C MET A 1 22.37 13.79 8.71
N GLN A 2 22.17 14.56 9.79
CA GLN A 2 23.22 14.71 10.80
C GLN A 2 23.37 13.36 11.52
N GLU A 3 24.56 12.77 11.47
CA GLU A 3 24.89 11.58 12.26
C GLU A 3 24.80 11.94 13.74
N ILE A 4 23.72 11.51 14.39
CA ILE A 4 23.64 11.52 15.85
C ILE A 4 24.58 10.43 16.32
N SER A 5 25.83 10.80 16.64
CA SER A 5 26.77 9.93 17.34
C SER A 5 26.23 9.68 18.75
N PHE A 6 25.52 8.57 18.93
CA PHE A 6 25.09 8.11 20.23
C PHE A 6 26.31 7.66 21.03
N LYS A 7 26.63 8.36 22.13
CA LYS A 7 27.72 7.99 23.04
C LYS A 7 27.16 7.22 24.23
N HIS A 8 27.59 5.97 24.39
CA HIS A 8 27.27 5.17 25.57
C HIS A 8 27.89 5.78 26.84
N SER A 9 27.23 5.59 27.98
CA SER A 9 27.79 5.95 29.29
C SER A 9 28.99 5.05 29.61
N ALA A 10 29.89 5.53 30.46
CA ALA A 10 31.01 4.74 30.96
C ALA A 10 30.54 3.45 31.66
N GLU A 11 29.48 3.54 32.46
CA GLU A 11 28.85 2.39 33.13
C GLU A 11 28.39 1.31 32.14
N TYR A 12 27.86 1.70 30.97
CA TYR A 12 27.44 0.74 29.95
C TYR A 12 28.63 0.10 29.24
N TRP A 13 29.70 0.85 29.00
CA TRP A 13 30.94 0.29 28.47
C TRP A 13 31.57 -0.72 29.44
N ASP A 14 31.56 -0.42 30.73
CA ASP A 14 32.04 -1.33 31.77
C ASP A 14 31.19 -2.60 31.82
N TYR A 15 29.87 -2.49 31.70
CA TYR A 15 28.98 -3.64 31.58
C TYR A 15 29.28 -4.48 30.34
N LEU A 16 29.43 -3.87 29.15
CA LEU A 16 29.79 -4.61 27.95
C LEU A 16 31.15 -5.32 28.12
N ASN A 17 32.15 -4.62 28.64
CA ASN A 17 33.46 -5.21 28.91
C ASN A 17 33.44 -6.34 29.96
N SER A 18 32.40 -6.38 30.81
CA SER A 18 32.20 -7.46 31.79
C SER A 18 31.66 -8.76 31.18
N LEU A 19 31.06 -8.70 29.99
CA LEU A 19 30.52 -9.88 29.31
C LEU A 19 31.65 -10.75 28.73
N GLU A 20 31.48 -12.07 28.79
CA GLU A 20 32.49 -12.99 28.26
C GLU A 20 32.66 -12.82 26.75
N LYS A 21 33.90 -12.93 26.25
CA LYS A 21 34.19 -12.88 24.80
C LYS A 21 33.31 -13.85 23.99
N ARG A 22 33.01 -15.02 24.54
CA ARG A 22 32.18 -16.04 23.88
C ARG A 22 30.76 -15.55 23.59
N PHE A 23 30.18 -14.74 24.48
CA PHE A 23 28.86 -14.15 24.27
C PHE A 23 28.78 -13.35 22.96
N TYR A 24 29.80 -12.54 22.68
CA TYR A 24 29.88 -11.77 21.44
C TYR A 24 30.05 -12.64 20.20
N ILE A 25 30.85 -13.70 20.31
CA ILE A 25 31.03 -14.67 19.22
C ILE A 25 29.69 -15.35 18.92
N ASP A 26 28.99 -15.82 19.95
CA ASP A 26 27.71 -16.50 19.78
C ASP A 26 26.66 -15.58 19.11
N ILE A 27 26.64 -14.29 19.44
CA ILE A 27 25.76 -13.30 18.76
C ILE A 27 26.12 -13.18 17.28
N LEU A 28 27.40 -13.04 16.94
CA LEU A 28 27.82 -12.81 15.57
C LEU A 28 27.64 -14.07 14.70
N GLU A 29 27.92 -15.25 15.26
CA GLU A 29 27.79 -16.55 14.59
C GLU A 29 26.31 -16.94 14.36
N ASN A 30 25.40 -16.56 15.26
CA ASN A 30 23.96 -16.86 15.16
C ASN A 30 23.12 -15.73 14.57
N SER A 31 23.75 -14.65 14.07
CA SER A 31 23.03 -13.58 13.38
C SER A 31 22.28 -14.11 12.17
N CYS A 32 21.06 -13.63 11.91
CA CYS A 32 20.27 -14.00 10.72
C CYS A 32 20.82 -13.35 9.44
N ASN A 33 21.45 -12.18 9.57
CA ASN A 33 22.15 -11.53 8.47
C ASN A 33 23.57 -12.07 8.35
N GLU A 34 24.13 -12.04 7.15
CA GLU A 34 25.56 -12.28 7.02
C GLU A 34 26.31 -11.06 7.55
N ILE A 35 27.24 -11.32 8.45
CA ILE A 35 28.15 -10.32 8.98
C ILE A 35 29.55 -10.74 8.54
N TYR A 36 30.19 -9.87 7.76
CA TYR A 36 31.62 -10.03 7.46
C TYR A 36 32.36 -8.70 7.61
N VAL A 37 33.63 -8.79 7.96
CA VAL A 37 34.46 -7.64 8.28
C VAL A 37 35.74 -7.70 7.48
N THR A 38 36.15 -6.57 6.91
CA THR A 38 37.46 -6.42 6.30
C THR A 38 38.31 -5.43 7.09
N ASN A 39 39.63 -5.60 7.05
CA ASN A 39 40.53 -4.50 7.42
C ASN A 39 40.51 -3.39 6.36
N LYS A 40 41.25 -2.30 6.60
CA LYS A 40 41.33 -1.15 5.68
C LYS A 40 41.91 -1.50 4.30
N GLU A 41 42.72 -2.55 4.18
CA GLU A 41 43.26 -3.05 2.92
C GLU A 41 42.32 -4.02 2.18
N GLY A 42 41.14 -4.28 2.72
CA GLY A 42 40.14 -5.18 2.13
C GLY A 42 40.38 -6.67 2.37
N LYS A 43 41.29 -7.04 3.29
CA LYS A 43 41.46 -8.43 3.74
C LYS A 43 40.32 -8.81 4.67
N ILE A 44 39.67 -9.93 4.42
CA ILE A 44 38.56 -10.43 5.23
C ILE A 44 39.12 -10.99 6.55
N ILE A 45 38.69 -10.40 7.68
CA ILE A 45 39.15 -10.74 9.03
C ILE A 45 38.09 -11.48 9.85
N TYR A 46 36.83 -11.39 9.46
CA TYR A 46 35.71 -12.12 10.06
C TYR A 46 34.62 -12.35 9.03
N VAL A 47 33.94 -13.48 9.11
CA VAL A 47 32.70 -13.78 8.38
C VAL A 47 31.95 -14.87 9.14
N ASN A 48 30.64 -14.72 9.28
CA ASN A 48 29.80 -15.71 9.95
C ASN A 48 29.28 -16.79 8.97
N PRO A 49 28.70 -17.91 9.45
CA PRO A 49 28.33 -19.05 8.61
C PRO A 49 27.29 -18.77 7.51
N ASN A 50 26.60 -17.61 7.57
CA ASN A 50 25.65 -17.22 6.52
C ASN A 50 26.31 -17.00 5.15
N SER A 51 27.63 -16.86 5.09
CA SER A 51 28.37 -16.88 3.82
C SER A 51 28.13 -18.15 3.00
N ILE A 52 27.85 -19.28 3.66
CA ILE A 52 27.53 -20.56 2.99
C ILE A 52 26.21 -20.42 2.23
N LYS A 53 25.22 -19.76 2.82
CA LYS A 53 23.92 -19.52 2.18
C LYS A 53 24.06 -18.54 1.01
N ASN A 54 24.85 -17.48 1.21
CA ASN A 54 24.96 -16.41 0.23
C ASN A 54 25.86 -16.77 -0.95
N TYR A 55 26.95 -17.49 -0.69
CA TYR A 55 28.02 -17.75 -1.67
C TYR A 55 28.41 -19.22 -1.83
N GLY A 56 27.89 -20.13 -1.01
CA GLY A 56 28.28 -21.54 -1.01
C GLY A 56 29.67 -21.81 -0.43
N LEU A 57 30.29 -20.83 0.21
CA LEU A 57 31.65 -20.92 0.75
C LEU A 57 31.62 -20.87 2.27
N LYS A 58 32.44 -21.72 2.90
CA LYS A 58 32.56 -21.73 4.35
C LYS A 58 33.42 -20.56 4.83
N PRO A 59 33.19 -20.06 6.07
CA PRO A 59 34.02 -19.00 6.66
C PRO A 59 35.52 -19.26 6.54
N GLU A 60 35.96 -20.49 6.78
CA GLU A 60 37.38 -20.89 6.75
C GLU A 60 38.00 -20.75 5.35
N ASP A 61 37.18 -20.86 4.30
CA ASP A 61 37.62 -20.71 2.91
C ASP A 61 37.71 -19.23 2.48
N ILE A 62 37.09 -18.33 3.23
CA ILE A 62 36.98 -16.90 2.90
C ILE A 62 37.97 -16.07 3.73
N ILE A 63 38.15 -16.42 5.00
CA ILE A 63 39.00 -15.69 5.94
C ILE A 63 40.43 -15.56 5.40
N GLY A 64 41.00 -14.36 5.54
CA GLY A 64 42.37 -14.06 5.13
C GLY A 64 42.56 -13.74 3.66
N LYS A 65 41.55 -13.95 2.80
CA LYS A 65 41.57 -13.55 1.39
C LYS A 65 41.26 -12.06 1.23
N ASN A 66 41.72 -11.47 0.13
CA ASN A 66 41.33 -10.11 -0.24
C ASN A 66 39.93 -10.12 -0.87
N ASN A 67 39.06 -9.23 -0.39
CA ASN A 67 37.68 -9.11 -0.83
C ASN A 67 37.57 -8.76 -2.32
N HIS A 68 38.41 -7.83 -2.80
CA HIS A 68 38.42 -7.46 -4.20
C HIS A 68 38.74 -8.67 -5.07
N ASP A 69 39.77 -9.45 -4.72
CA ASP A 69 40.19 -10.60 -5.53
C ASP A 69 39.17 -11.75 -5.50
N LEU A 70 38.54 -11.99 -4.35
CA LEU A 70 37.56 -13.07 -4.18
C LEU A 70 36.28 -12.82 -5.00
N TRP A 71 35.85 -11.55 -5.07
CA TRP A 71 34.57 -11.14 -5.65
C TRP A 71 34.67 -10.36 -6.96
N ARG A 72 35.89 -10.17 -7.48
CA ARG A 72 36.12 -9.46 -8.75
C ARG A 72 35.27 -10.04 -9.86
N GLY A 73 34.46 -9.19 -10.51
CA GLY A 73 33.60 -9.59 -11.61
C GLY A 73 32.48 -10.56 -11.23
N LYS A 74 32.22 -10.78 -9.93
CA LYS A 74 31.13 -11.62 -9.43
C LYS A 74 29.98 -10.79 -8.85
N TRP A 75 30.29 -9.70 -8.15
CA TRP A 75 29.30 -8.81 -7.55
C TRP A 75 29.48 -7.39 -8.08
N SER A 76 28.37 -6.72 -8.42
CA SER A 76 28.37 -5.33 -8.91
C SER A 76 27.23 -4.52 -8.30
N PRO A 77 27.42 -3.23 -7.98
CA PRO A 77 28.71 -2.51 -7.95
C PRO A 77 29.55 -2.87 -6.70
N PRO A 78 30.88 -2.64 -6.70
CA PRO A 78 31.72 -2.89 -5.53
C PRO A 78 31.41 -1.89 -4.40
N ALA A 79 31.02 -2.39 -3.23
CA ALA A 79 30.56 -1.55 -2.12
C ALA A 79 31.66 -1.14 -1.13
N ILE A 80 32.64 -2.01 -0.84
CA ILE A 80 33.70 -1.75 0.15
C ILE A 80 34.64 -0.63 -0.28
N GLN A 81 35.10 -0.65 -1.52
CA GLN A 81 36.01 0.39 -2.04
C GLN A 81 35.38 1.78 -1.90
N ARG A 82 34.12 1.90 -2.30
CA ARG A 82 33.37 3.15 -2.20
C ARG A 82 33.18 3.62 -0.76
N CYS A 83 32.98 2.70 0.18
CA CYS A 83 32.89 3.01 1.61
C CYS A 83 34.21 3.55 2.17
N VAL A 84 35.34 2.98 1.76
CA VAL A 84 36.68 3.43 2.21
C VAL A 84 37.02 4.79 1.59
N GLU A 85 36.76 4.98 0.31
CA GLU A 85 37.02 6.24 -0.41
C GLU A 85 36.16 7.39 0.12
N GLU A 86 34.86 7.15 0.33
CA GLU A 86 33.93 8.19 0.78
C GLU A 86 33.89 8.34 2.31
N ARG A 87 34.62 7.49 3.06
CA ARG A 87 34.68 7.45 4.54
C ARG A 87 33.30 7.57 5.20
N ARG A 88 32.29 6.90 4.63
CA ARG A 88 30.90 6.91 5.13
C ARG A 88 30.21 5.58 4.86
N THR A 89 29.07 5.37 5.52
CA THR A 89 28.23 4.20 5.27
C THR A 89 27.67 4.21 3.85
N ILE A 90 27.80 3.06 3.17
CA ILE A 90 27.25 2.80 1.84
C ILE A 90 26.15 1.75 1.94
N PHE A 91 24.99 2.08 1.40
CA PHE A 91 23.90 1.14 1.16
C PHE A 91 23.95 0.74 -0.30
N ALA A 92 24.34 -0.51 -0.58
CA ALA A 92 24.52 -1.01 -1.93
C ALA A 92 23.56 -2.17 -2.20
N GLN A 93 22.72 -2.04 -3.22
CA GLN A 93 22.07 -3.18 -3.85
C GLN A 93 23.07 -3.80 -4.81
N GLN A 94 23.47 -5.04 -4.55
CA GLN A 94 24.47 -5.75 -5.34
C GLN A 94 23.84 -6.93 -6.06
N THR A 95 24.22 -7.11 -7.33
CA THR A 95 23.77 -8.22 -8.16
C THR A 95 24.91 -9.21 -8.35
N TYR A 96 24.63 -10.49 -8.15
CA TYR A 96 25.54 -11.58 -8.50
C TYR A 96 25.49 -11.79 -10.00
N LEU A 97 26.53 -11.39 -10.70
CA LEU A 97 26.56 -11.32 -12.16
C LEU A 97 26.37 -12.67 -12.86
N ILE A 98 26.60 -13.78 -12.17
CA ILE A 98 26.44 -15.13 -12.73
C ILE A 98 24.98 -15.63 -12.66
N THR A 99 24.26 -15.34 -11.58
CA THR A 99 22.90 -15.89 -11.36
C THR A 99 21.79 -14.85 -11.43
N GLY A 100 22.13 -13.56 -11.43
CA GLY A 100 21.17 -12.47 -11.29
C GLY A 100 20.61 -12.29 -9.86
N LYS A 101 21.08 -13.07 -8.88
CA LYS A 101 20.68 -12.91 -7.46
C LYS A 101 21.02 -11.51 -6.96
N GLU A 102 20.05 -10.83 -6.37
CA GLU A 102 20.25 -9.53 -5.74
C GLU A 102 20.32 -9.66 -4.21
N ILE A 103 21.20 -8.87 -3.60
CA ILE A 103 21.37 -8.73 -2.15
C ILE A 103 21.49 -7.26 -1.79
N THR A 104 21.08 -6.91 -0.58
CA THR A 104 21.39 -5.59 -0.01
C THR A 104 22.58 -5.71 0.93
N THR A 105 23.62 -4.93 0.66
CA THR A 105 24.82 -4.88 1.50
C THR A 105 24.96 -3.50 2.10
N ILE A 106 24.96 -3.43 3.44
CA ILE A 106 25.26 -2.23 4.20
C ILE A 106 26.72 -2.28 4.61
N VAL A 107 27.51 -1.33 4.14
CA VAL A 107 28.95 -1.25 4.40
C VAL A 107 29.21 -0.03 5.26
N THR A 108 29.70 -0.24 6.47
CA THR A 108 29.93 0.81 7.46
C THR A 108 31.41 0.86 7.83
N PRO A 109 32.10 2.00 7.66
CA PRO A 109 33.46 2.15 8.15
C PRO A 109 33.43 2.35 9.67
N VAL A 110 34.26 1.61 10.39
CA VAL A 110 34.44 1.78 11.84
C VAL A 110 35.77 2.48 12.07
N PHE A 111 35.69 3.62 12.74
CA PHE A 111 36.84 4.47 13.01
C PHE A 111 37.48 4.16 14.37
N ASP A 112 38.78 4.41 14.49
CA ASP A 112 39.47 4.49 15.77
C ASP A 112 39.36 5.90 16.39
N ASP A 113 39.97 6.08 17.57
CA ASP A 113 39.95 7.34 18.32
C ASP A 113 40.67 8.48 17.57
N ASP A 114 41.58 8.15 16.66
CA ASP A 114 42.32 9.09 15.81
C ASP A 114 41.52 9.46 14.54
N GLY A 115 40.34 8.87 14.35
CA GLY A 115 39.44 9.12 13.23
C GLY A 115 39.81 8.35 11.97
N GLU A 116 40.72 7.36 12.04
CA GLU A 116 41.10 6.50 10.93
C GLU A 116 40.26 5.22 10.86
N ILE A 117 40.06 4.69 9.64
CA ILE A 117 39.27 3.47 9.47
C ILE A 117 40.04 2.29 10.07
N ARG A 118 39.55 1.77 11.18
CA ARG A 118 40.06 0.58 11.86
C ARG A 118 39.68 -0.69 11.09
N PHE A 119 38.42 -0.78 10.68
CA PHE A 119 37.89 -1.88 9.87
C PHE A 119 36.59 -1.46 9.16
N VAL A 120 36.13 -2.29 8.23
CA VAL A 120 34.88 -2.08 7.50
C VAL A 120 33.94 -3.23 7.84
N LEU A 121 32.78 -2.88 8.39
CA LEU A 121 31.72 -3.82 8.74
C LEU A 121 30.74 -3.93 7.57
N CYS A 122 30.50 -5.15 7.11
CA CYS A 122 29.54 -5.44 6.05
C CYS A 122 28.41 -6.31 6.60
N ILE A 123 27.18 -5.83 6.45
CA ILE A 123 25.97 -6.58 6.77
C ILE A 123 25.24 -6.86 5.46
N VAL A 124 25.14 -8.13 5.09
CA VAL A 124 24.41 -8.56 3.89
C VAL A 124 23.06 -9.09 4.32
N GLN A 125 22.02 -8.51 3.71
CA GLN A 125 20.64 -8.89 3.89
C GLN A 125 20.08 -9.41 2.57
N GLU A 126 19.53 -10.62 2.62
CA GLU A 126 18.63 -11.10 1.58
C GLU A 126 17.22 -10.55 1.84
N GLU A 127 16.48 -10.25 0.78
CA GLU A 127 15.05 -10.04 0.92
C GLU A 127 14.38 -11.34 1.38
N ALA A 128 13.65 -11.28 2.50
CA ALA A 128 12.93 -12.42 3.02
C ALA A 128 11.83 -12.82 2.04
N LYS A 129 11.95 -14.02 1.46
CA LYS A 129 10.98 -14.55 0.50
C LYS A 129 9.69 -15.04 1.16
N GLU A 130 9.77 -15.47 2.42
CA GLU A 130 8.63 -15.94 3.21
C GLU A 130 8.79 -15.49 4.66
N TYR A 131 7.74 -14.89 5.21
CA TYR A 131 7.70 -14.51 6.62
C TYR A 131 6.95 -15.59 7.39
N ASP A 132 7.57 -16.11 8.46
CA ASP A 132 6.81 -16.88 9.44
C ASP A 132 5.79 -15.93 10.08
N ILE A 133 4.50 -16.24 9.97
CA ILE A 133 3.41 -15.44 10.55
C ILE A 133 2.81 -16.10 11.80
N SER A 134 3.35 -17.25 12.23
CA SER A 134 2.86 -18.01 13.38
C SER A 134 2.90 -17.19 14.67
N TYR A 135 3.89 -16.31 14.83
CA TYR A 135 4.06 -15.46 16.01
C TYR A 135 3.14 -14.22 16.03
N LYS A 136 2.54 -13.81 14.90
CA LYS A 136 1.59 -12.67 14.85
C LYS A 136 0.29 -12.93 15.60
N ASN A 137 0.06 -14.18 15.99
CA ASN A 137 -1.12 -14.65 16.70
C ASN A 137 -0.91 -14.88 18.20
N ILE A 138 0.28 -14.56 18.73
CA ILE A 138 0.55 -14.62 20.18
C ILE A 138 -0.07 -13.35 20.79
N ASP A 139 -1.18 -13.53 21.50
CA ASP A 139 -1.77 -12.48 22.34
C ASP A 139 -0.68 -11.95 23.28
N ILE A 140 -0.43 -10.63 23.26
CA ILE A 140 0.53 -10.01 24.20
C ILE A 140 0.08 -10.19 25.67
N ASP A 141 -1.20 -10.50 25.88
CA ASP A 141 -1.79 -10.81 27.19
C ASP A 141 -1.47 -12.22 27.72
N THR A 142 -0.98 -13.17 26.90
CA THR A 142 -0.81 -14.57 27.37
C THR A 142 0.47 -14.85 28.15
N PHE A 143 1.38 -13.88 28.30
CA PHE A 143 2.53 -14.06 29.21
C PHE A 143 2.17 -13.84 30.68
N GLU A 144 1.09 -13.15 30.98
CA GLU A 144 0.62 -12.93 32.35
C GLU A 144 -0.90 -13.05 32.42
N THR A 145 -1.43 -14.27 32.43
CA THR A 145 -2.55 -14.72 33.30
C THR A 145 -3.12 -16.04 32.80
N LYS A 146 -2.79 -17.12 33.51
CA LYS A 146 -3.59 -18.33 33.51
C LYS A 146 -4.88 -18.03 34.29
N THR A 147 -5.97 -17.65 33.63
CA THR A 147 -7.35 -17.97 34.06
C THR A 147 -8.40 -17.44 33.07
N HIS A 148 -9.25 -18.37 32.63
CA HIS A 148 -10.54 -18.23 31.93
C HIS A 148 -10.55 -17.98 30.40
N PRO A 149 -11.14 -18.90 29.62
CA PRO A 149 -11.33 -18.73 28.18
C PRO A 149 -12.56 -17.85 27.95
N VAL A 150 -12.33 -16.55 27.75
CA VAL A 150 -13.26 -15.74 26.96
C VAL A 150 -12.77 -15.84 25.53
N GLU A 151 -13.58 -16.43 24.65
CA GLU A 151 -13.35 -16.42 23.21
C GLU A 151 -13.20 -14.97 22.73
N LYS A 152 -11.97 -14.46 22.68
CA LYS A 152 -11.62 -13.28 21.89
C LYS A 152 -11.85 -13.69 20.44
N ARG A 153 -13.01 -13.31 19.89
CA ARG A 153 -13.20 -13.19 18.45
C ARG A 153 -12.08 -12.29 17.94
N LYS A 154 -11.01 -12.87 17.38
CA LYS A 154 -10.05 -12.14 16.58
C LYS A 154 -10.86 -11.38 15.53
N SER A 155 -10.73 -10.04 15.53
CA SER A 155 -11.35 -9.20 14.51
C SER A 155 -10.95 -9.77 13.15
N LYS A 156 -11.95 -10.15 12.36
CA LYS A 156 -11.77 -10.73 11.02
C LYS A 156 -11.27 -9.67 10.02
N PHE A 157 -11.17 -8.40 10.45
CA PHE A 157 -11.17 -7.22 9.58
C PHE A 157 -9.89 -6.39 9.65
N GLN A 158 -9.11 -6.43 10.74
CA GLN A 158 -7.74 -5.90 10.71
C GLN A 158 -6.89 -6.57 9.60
N SER A 159 -7.26 -7.78 9.18
CA SER A 159 -6.65 -8.49 8.05
C SER A 159 -7.16 -8.08 6.67
N GLU A 160 -8.17 -7.21 6.53
CA GLU A 160 -8.77 -6.85 5.23
C GLU A 160 -8.34 -5.47 4.70
N ILE A 161 -7.75 -4.61 5.52
CA ILE A 161 -7.21 -3.32 5.06
C ILE A 161 -5.78 -3.51 4.58
N VAL A 162 -5.57 -3.32 3.28
CA VAL A 162 -4.26 -3.38 2.64
C VAL A 162 -3.93 -2.01 2.06
N GLY A 163 -2.77 -1.48 2.42
CA GLY A 163 -2.24 -0.24 1.85
C GLY A 163 -0.85 0.10 2.40
N TYR A 164 0.01 0.58 1.50
CA TYR A 164 1.41 0.93 1.74
C TYR A 164 1.74 2.37 1.31
N SER A 165 0.84 3.01 0.56
CA SER A 165 0.95 4.41 0.20
C SER A 165 1.03 5.29 1.45
N TYR A 166 1.99 6.21 1.46
CA TYR A 166 2.20 7.14 2.56
C TYR A 166 0.93 7.92 2.94
N ASN A 167 0.18 8.40 1.93
CA ASN A 167 -1.04 9.18 2.15
C ASN A 167 -2.13 8.33 2.84
N PHE A 168 -2.30 7.08 2.40
CA PHE A 168 -3.26 6.17 3.02
C PHE A 168 -2.84 5.79 4.45
N CYS A 169 -1.55 5.49 4.67
CA CYS A 169 -1.02 5.18 6.00
C CYS A 169 -1.22 6.36 6.98
N LYS A 170 -1.00 7.59 6.53
CA LYS A 170 -1.23 8.80 7.33
C LYS A 170 -2.70 8.93 7.75
N ILE A 171 -3.63 8.66 6.84
CA ILE A 171 -5.07 8.64 7.14
C ILE A 171 -5.39 7.57 8.19
N MET A 172 -4.85 6.36 8.05
CA MET A 172 -5.06 5.27 9.01
C MET A 172 -4.57 5.63 10.43
N VAL A 173 -3.39 6.24 10.54
CA VAL A 173 -2.85 6.70 11.84
C VAL A 173 -3.72 7.80 12.45
N GLN A 174 -4.18 8.75 11.64
CA GLN A 174 -5.09 9.81 12.09
C GLN A 174 -6.43 9.22 12.58
N MET A 175 -7.04 8.33 11.81
CA MET A 175 -8.31 7.71 12.15
C MET A 175 -8.22 6.81 13.38
N ARG A 176 -7.07 6.16 13.61
CA ARG A 176 -6.82 5.44 14.87
C ARG A 176 -6.83 6.37 16.09
N ARG A 177 -6.29 7.60 15.98
CA ARG A 177 -6.35 8.58 17.07
C ARG A 177 -7.77 9.08 17.31
N VAL A 178 -8.50 9.40 16.23
CA VAL A 178 -9.90 9.83 16.30
C VAL A 178 -10.81 8.74 16.85
N ALA A 179 -10.50 7.46 16.59
CA ALA A 179 -11.24 6.32 17.12
C ALA A 179 -11.30 6.31 18.66
N GLY A 180 -10.27 6.81 19.35
CA GLY A 180 -10.23 6.94 20.81
C GLY A 180 -11.16 8.01 21.41
N SER A 181 -11.89 8.76 20.58
CA SER A 181 -12.86 9.77 21.01
C SER A 181 -14.28 9.44 20.55
N GLU A 182 -15.29 10.12 21.10
CA GLU A 182 -16.71 9.94 20.76
C GLU A 182 -17.19 10.88 19.64
N VAL A 183 -16.28 11.64 19.01
CA VAL A 183 -16.67 12.62 18.00
C VAL A 183 -17.22 11.94 16.73
N PRO A 184 -18.24 12.54 16.09
CA PRO A 184 -18.69 12.14 14.76
C PRO A 184 -17.55 12.17 13.74
N VAL A 185 -17.51 11.16 12.88
CA VAL A 185 -16.52 11.03 11.81
C VAL A 185 -17.22 11.01 10.46
N MET A 186 -16.77 11.85 9.53
CA MET A 186 -17.24 11.89 8.16
C MET A 186 -16.16 11.38 7.21
N ILE A 187 -16.47 10.32 6.47
CA ILE A 187 -15.58 9.65 5.53
C ILE A 187 -16.00 10.00 4.11
N LEU A 188 -15.18 10.80 3.44
CA LEU A 188 -15.35 11.11 2.03
C LEU A 188 -14.55 10.16 1.16
N GLY A 189 -15.03 9.94 -0.05
CA GLY A 189 -14.29 9.23 -1.08
C GLY A 189 -15.20 8.63 -2.14
N GLU A 190 -14.61 8.29 -3.28
CA GLU A 190 -15.33 7.66 -4.38
C GLU A 190 -15.96 6.32 -4.00
N SER A 191 -16.84 5.83 -4.85
CA SER A 191 -17.42 4.49 -4.65
C SER A 191 -16.32 3.43 -4.77
N GLY A 192 -16.34 2.44 -3.88
CA GLY A 192 -15.40 1.32 -3.92
C GLY A 192 -14.00 1.58 -3.34
N THR A 193 -13.75 2.73 -2.70
CA THR A 193 -12.45 3.04 -2.05
C THR A 193 -12.22 2.33 -0.71
N GLY A 194 -13.28 1.79 -0.09
CA GLY A 194 -13.22 1.11 1.22
C GLY A 194 -13.77 1.92 2.39
N LYS A 195 -14.71 2.85 2.16
CA LYS A 195 -15.33 3.68 3.23
C LYS A 195 -15.93 2.85 4.37
N SER A 196 -16.63 1.75 4.05
CA SER A 196 -17.21 0.86 5.08
C SER A 196 -16.13 0.18 5.93
N LEU A 197 -15.04 -0.30 5.30
CA LEU A 197 -13.89 -0.88 6.03
C LEU A 197 -13.23 0.15 6.94
N MET A 198 -13.14 1.41 6.51
CA MET A 198 -12.64 2.50 7.36
C MET A 198 -13.56 2.76 8.57
N ALA A 199 -14.89 2.73 8.38
CA ALA A 199 -15.84 2.90 9.47
C ALA A 199 -15.74 1.77 10.50
N GLU A 200 -15.62 0.52 10.04
CA GLU A 200 -15.36 -0.65 10.88
C GLU A 200 -14.03 -0.51 11.62
N PHE A 201 -12.96 -0.11 10.94
CA PHE A 201 -11.66 0.15 11.56
C PHE A 201 -11.74 1.18 12.69
N ILE A 202 -12.46 2.28 12.49
CA ILE A 202 -12.67 3.30 13.51
C ILE A 202 -13.43 2.70 14.71
N HIS A 203 -14.47 1.90 14.47
CA HIS A 203 -15.23 1.25 15.54
C HIS A 203 -14.35 0.27 16.34
N GLU A 204 -13.59 -0.60 15.68
CA GLU A 204 -12.72 -1.58 16.32
C GLU A 204 -11.59 -0.96 17.16
N ASN A 205 -11.16 0.25 16.80
CA ASN A 205 -10.13 0.99 17.53
C ASN A 205 -10.72 1.98 18.56
N SER A 206 -12.03 1.92 18.81
CA SER A 206 -12.72 2.81 19.75
C SER A 206 -12.95 2.18 21.13
N THR A 207 -13.36 3.03 22.07
CA THR A 207 -13.95 2.66 23.37
C THR A 207 -15.16 1.73 23.23
N ARG A 208 -15.87 1.80 22.10
CA ARG A 208 -17.08 1.03 21.79
C ARG A 208 -16.82 -0.25 20.99
N LYS A 209 -15.57 -0.70 20.83
CA LYS A 209 -15.20 -1.88 20.01
C LYS A 209 -15.92 -3.20 20.34
N ASN A 210 -16.42 -3.34 21.57
CA ASN A 210 -17.16 -4.52 22.04
C ASN A 210 -18.69 -4.31 22.02
N LYS A 211 -19.16 -3.20 21.46
CA LYS A 211 -20.57 -2.79 21.39
C LYS A 211 -21.08 -2.99 19.95
N PRO A 212 -22.41 -2.89 19.71
CA PRO A 212 -22.94 -3.07 18.37
C PRO A 212 -22.33 -2.08 17.36
N PHE A 213 -22.02 -2.58 16.16
CA PHE A 213 -21.73 -1.78 14.97
C PHE A 213 -22.86 -2.04 13.98
N ILE A 214 -23.73 -1.04 13.80
CA ILE A 214 -24.88 -1.13 12.91
C ILE A 214 -24.58 -0.29 11.66
N GLN A 215 -24.64 -0.92 10.50
CA GLN A 215 -24.43 -0.26 9.21
C GLN A 215 -25.71 -0.21 8.40
N ILE A 216 -25.94 0.91 7.73
CA ILE A 216 -27.00 1.07 6.73
C ILE A 216 -26.51 1.91 5.57
N ASN A 217 -26.92 1.54 4.35
CA ASN A 217 -26.72 2.32 3.15
C ASN A 217 -28.01 3.08 2.83
N CYS A 218 -27.97 4.41 2.92
CA CYS A 218 -29.13 5.27 2.76
C CYS A 218 -29.65 5.31 1.32
N ALA A 219 -28.80 5.05 0.32
CA ALA A 219 -29.19 5.04 -1.10
C ALA A 219 -29.88 3.74 -1.53
N ALA A 220 -29.72 2.65 -0.76
CA ALA A 220 -30.24 1.33 -1.14
C ALA A 220 -31.72 1.10 -0.77
N ILE A 221 -32.31 1.95 0.07
CA ILE A 221 -33.64 1.74 0.66
C ILE A 221 -34.54 2.94 0.33
N PRO A 222 -35.78 2.73 -0.18
CA PRO A 222 -36.75 3.80 -0.40
C PRO A 222 -37.05 4.59 0.88
N GLU A 223 -37.29 5.90 0.77
CA GLU A 223 -37.44 6.83 1.92
C GLU A 223 -38.35 6.31 3.04
N ASN A 224 -39.58 5.89 2.71
CA ASN A 224 -40.56 5.43 3.71
C ASN A 224 -40.11 4.17 4.45
N LEU A 225 -39.41 3.27 3.75
CA LEU A 225 -38.83 2.08 4.36
C LEU A 225 -37.61 2.46 5.20
N LEU A 226 -36.77 3.37 4.71
CA LEU A 226 -35.58 3.84 5.42
C LEU A 226 -35.96 4.48 6.76
N GLU A 227 -37.04 5.26 6.80
CA GLU A 227 -37.58 5.81 8.05
C GLU A 227 -37.92 4.73 9.06
N SER A 228 -38.69 3.73 8.61
CA SER A 228 -39.14 2.60 9.44
C SER A 228 -37.98 1.68 9.85
N GLU A 229 -36.94 1.54 9.03
CA GLU A 229 -35.72 0.81 9.38
C GLU A 229 -34.91 1.56 10.44
N LEU A 230 -34.66 2.86 10.26
CA LEU A 230 -33.83 3.65 11.18
C LEU A 230 -34.48 3.83 12.55
N PHE A 231 -35.74 4.25 12.57
CA PHE A 231 -36.45 4.68 13.80
C PHE A 231 -37.35 3.58 14.36
N GLY A 232 -37.61 2.51 13.61
CA GLY A 232 -38.61 1.53 14.00
C GLY A 232 -40.03 2.10 13.91
N TYR A 233 -41.02 1.28 14.27
CA TYR A 233 -42.41 1.70 14.30
C TYR A 233 -43.18 1.08 15.46
N ALA A 234 -44.15 1.83 15.98
CA ALA A 234 -45.05 1.36 17.02
C ALA A 234 -46.06 0.33 16.47
N PRO A 235 -46.63 -0.54 17.32
CA PRO A 235 -47.75 -1.40 16.95
C PRO A 235 -48.83 -0.63 16.17
N TYR A 236 -49.29 -1.20 15.05
CA TYR A 236 -50.36 -0.64 14.23
C TYR A 236 -50.11 0.77 13.65
N ALA A 237 -48.84 1.19 13.50
CA ALA A 237 -48.48 2.52 13.01
C ALA A 237 -49.00 2.86 11.58
N PHE A 238 -49.17 1.85 10.72
CA PHE A 238 -49.68 2.00 9.35
C PHE A 238 -50.34 0.70 8.87
N THR A 239 -51.02 0.76 7.73
CA THR A 239 -51.67 -0.41 7.10
C THR A 239 -50.63 -1.49 6.74
N GLY A 240 -50.72 -2.65 7.40
CA GLY A 240 -49.73 -3.74 7.24
C GLY A 240 -48.58 -3.72 8.25
N ALA A 241 -48.56 -2.77 9.21
CA ALA A 241 -47.59 -2.77 10.30
C ALA A 241 -47.77 -4.01 11.19
N ASN A 242 -46.64 -4.58 11.64
CA ASN A 242 -46.67 -5.70 12.58
C ASN A 242 -47.37 -5.28 13.90
N PRO A 243 -48.36 -6.05 14.40
CA PRO A 243 -48.98 -5.83 15.69
C PRO A 243 -48.02 -5.73 16.89
N LYS A 244 -46.79 -6.25 16.74
CA LYS A 244 -45.73 -6.16 17.77
C LYS A 244 -44.81 -4.95 17.59
N GLY A 245 -45.00 -4.13 16.56
CA GLY A 245 -44.07 -3.08 16.17
C GLY A 245 -42.76 -3.63 15.59
N LYS A 246 -41.78 -2.74 15.40
CA LYS A 246 -40.42 -3.08 14.96
C LYS A 246 -39.40 -2.17 15.66
N ILE A 247 -38.34 -2.77 16.18
CA ILE A 247 -37.19 -2.05 16.73
C ILE A 247 -36.38 -1.45 15.58
N GLY A 248 -36.03 -0.17 15.68
CA GLY A 248 -35.24 0.54 14.69
C GLY A 248 -33.73 0.32 14.84
N LEU A 249 -32.97 0.55 13.77
CA LEU A 249 -31.52 0.42 13.76
C LEU A 249 -30.82 1.38 14.72
N ILE A 250 -31.38 2.56 14.97
CA ILE A 250 -30.85 3.51 15.97
C ILE A 250 -30.92 2.88 17.37
N GLU A 251 -32.05 2.25 17.71
CA GLU A 251 -32.23 1.56 18.99
C GLU A 251 -31.32 0.34 19.10
N MET A 252 -31.16 -0.43 18.02
CA MET A 252 -30.23 -1.56 17.96
C MET A 252 -28.75 -1.13 18.11
N ALA A 253 -28.43 0.10 17.74
CA ALA A 253 -27.09 0.67 17.83
C ALA A 253 -26.79 1.29 19.20
N ASP A 254 -27.73 1.27 20.16
CA ASP A 254 -27.54 1.88 21.48
C ASP A 254 -26.27 1.38 22.17
N GLN A 255 -25.56 2.30 22.84
CA GLN A 255 -24.21 2.12 23.40
C GLN A 255 -23.12 1.78 22.38
N GLY A 256 -23.47 1.69 21.09
CA GLY A 256 -22.63 1.23 20.00
C GLY A 256 -22.32 2.33 18.99
N THR A 257 -22.16 1.95 17.73
CA THR A 257 -21.84 2.83 16.62
C THR A 257 -22.83 2.60 15.48
N LEU A 258 -23.39 3.70 14.96
CA LEU A 258 -24.21 3.71 13.76
C LEU A 258 -23.39 4.26 12.59
N PHE A 259 -23.22 3.46 11.55
CA PHE A 259 -22.57 3.84 10.30
C PHE A 259 -23.62 4.10 9.21
N LEU A 260 -23.66 5.34 8.73
CA LEU A 260 -24.56 5.81 7.68
C LEU A 260 -23.77 5.99 6.38
N ASP A 261 -23.87 5.03 5.46
CA ASP A 261 -23.24 5.11 4.15
C ASP A 261 -24.15 5.84 3.15
N GLU A 262 -23.54 6.62 2.27
CA GLU A 262 -24.20 7.54 1.33
C GLU A 262 -25.19 8.51 2.02
N ILE A 263 -24.74 9.19 3.10
CA ILE A 263 -25.55 10.14 3.88
C ILE A 263 -26.15 11.29 3.03
N GLY A 264 -25.50 11.62 1.91
CA GLY A 264 -25.97 12.66 0.98
C GLY A 264 -27.30 12.35 0.30
N ASP A 265 -27.73 11.08 0.30
CA ASP A 265 -29.00 10.63 -0.30
C ASP A 265 -30.17 10.63 0.69
N LEU A 266 -29.97 11.08 1.93
CA LEU A 266 -31.07 11.23 2.89
C LEU A 266 -32.06 12.31 2.46
N ALA A 267 -33.35 11.98 2.50
CA ALA A 267 -34.43 12.95 2.32
C ALA A 267 -34.43 14.02 3.43
N PRO A 268 -34.87 15.27 3.13
CA PRO A 268 -34.86 16.37 4.11
C PRO A 268 -35.64 16.08 5.41
N SER A 269 -36.71 15.29 5.32
CA SER A 269 -37.51 14.80 6.44
C SER A 269 -36.67 13.99 7.43
N LEU A 270 -35.88 13.05 6.92
CA LEU A 270 -34.99 12.18 7.70
C LEU A 270 -33.79 12.93 8.25
N GLN A 271 -33.28 13.93 7.52
CA GLN A 271 -32.19 14.80 8.00
C GLN A 271 -32.60 15.51 9.30
N ALA A 272 -33.84 16.02 9.38
CA ALA A 272 -34.34 16.68 10.59
C ALA A 272 -34.45 15.71 11.78
N LYS A 273 -34.91 14.48 11.56
CA LYS A 273 -34.99 13.46 12.62
C LYS A 273 -33.62 12.99 13.09
N LEU A 274 -32.68 12.82 12.16
CA LEU A 274 -31.30 12.45 12.49
C LEU A 274 -30.60 13.55 13.30
N LEU A 275 -30.88 14.82 12.99
CA LEU A 275 -30.38 15.95 13.78
C LEU A 275 -30.86 15.88 15.24
N ASP A 276 -32.15 15.59 15.48
CA ASP A 276 -32.69 15.44 16.85
C ASP A 276 -31.99 14.30 17.62
N VAL A 277 -31.66 13.20 16.94
CA VAL A 277 -30.88 12.09 17.53
C VAL A 277 -29.46 12.55 17.89
N LEU A 278 -28.80 13.31 17.02
CA LEU A 278 -27.43 13.81 17.22
C LEU A 278 -27.30 14.88 18.30
N GLU A 279 -28.32 15.73 18.45
CA GLU A 279 -28.33 16.82 19.41
C GLU A 279 -28.89 16.39 20.77
N ASN A 280 -30.06 15.77 20.77
CA ASN A 280 -30.84 15.50 21.98
C ASN A 280 -30.77 14.04 22.44
N LYS A 281 -30.04 13.16 21.72
CA LYS A 281 -29.85 11.75 22.09
C LYS A 281 -31.18 11.03 22.32
N ARG A 282 -32.15 11.34 21.45
CA ARG A 282 -33.51 10.80 21.52
C ARG A 282 -34.16 10.70 20.14
N PHE A 283 -35.22 9.91 20.06
CA PHE A 283 -36.07 9.83 18.88
C PHE A 283 -37.48 9.32 19.25
N ILE A 284 -38.42 9.41 18.30
CA ILE A 284 -39.77 8.84 18.43
C ILE A 284 -39.97 7.83 17.28
N PRO A 285 -40.37 6.58 17.57
CA PRO A 285 -40.69 5.60 16.53
C PRO A 285 -41.82 6.07 15.62
N VAL A 286 -41.86 5.59 14.37
CA VAL A 286 -42.94 5.93 13.43
C VAL A 286 -44.29 5.51 14.01
N GLY A 287 -45.25 6.44 14.03
CA GLY A 287 -46.59 6.24 14.61
C GLY A 287 -46.61 6.11 16.14
N GLY A 288 -45.47 6.27 16.83
CA GLY A 288 -45.36 6.25 18.28
C GLY A 288 -45.54 7.65 18.90
N GLN A 289 -45.74 7.68 20.22
CA GLN A 289 -45.81 8.91 21.02
C GLN A 289 -44.74 8.96 22.11
N GLU A 290 -44.10 7.83 22.40
CA GLU A 290 -43.08 7.73 23.45
C GLU A 290 -41.71 8.13 22.91
N ILE A 291 -41.04 9.03 23.64
CA ILE A 291 -39.65 9.41 23.39
C ILE A 291 -38.74 8.30 23.92
N LYS A 292 -37.84 7.82 23.05
CA LYS A 292 -36.77 6.91 23.43
C LYS A 292 -35.44 7.66 23.46
N SER A 293 -34.62 7.42 24.48
CA SER A 293 -33.25 7.93 24.55
C SER A 293 -32.25 6.91 24.02
N VAL A 294 -31.17 7.37 23.42
CA VAL A 294 -30.13 6.53 22.81
C VAL A 294 -28.76 7.18 22.91
N ASP A 295 -27.73 6.40 23.24
CA ASP A 295 -26.34 6.84 23.19
C ASP A 295 -25.59 6.11 22.06
N ILE A 296 -25.56 6.74 20.89
CA ILE A 296 -24.81 6.25 19.73
C ILE A 296 -23.65 7.17 19.36
N ARG A 297 -22.56 6.55 18.91
CA ARG A 297 -21.54 7.20 18.09
C ARG A 297 -21.98 7.12 16.63
N ILE A 298 -21.83 8.21 15.88
CA ILE A 298 -22.19 8.24 14.45
C ILE A 298 -20.92 8.34 13.60
N ILE A 299 -20.86 7.48 12.58
CA ILE A 299 -19.90 7.58 11.47
C ILE A 299 -20.72 7.75 10.21
N THR A 300 -20.36 8.69 9.34
CA THR A 300 -21.03 8.92 8.06
C THR A 300 -20.06 8.75 6.90
N ALA A 301 -20.57 8.35 5.75
CA ALA A 301 -19.81 8.30 4.52
C ALA A 301 -20.62 8.84 3.34
N THR A 302 -19.93 9.43 2.36
CA THR A 302 -20.54 9.86 1.09
C THR A 302 -19.47 10.08 0.02
N ASN A 303 -19.84 9.87 -1.25
CA ASN A 303 -19.05 10.32 -2.39
C ASN A 303 -19.45 11.72 -2.90
N GLN A 304 -20.54 12.29 -2.39
CA GLN A 304 -21.08 13.57 -2.83
C GLN A 304 -20.43 14.74 -2.06
N SER A 305 -20.42 15.92 -2.69
CA SER A 305 -20.00 17.14 -2.01
C SER A 305 -21.16 17.70 -1.18
N LEU A 306 -21.17 17.40 0.12
CA LEU A 306 -22.20 17.93 1.03
C LEU A 306 -22.22 19.47 1.03
N ASP A 307 -21.06 20.13 0.89
CA ASP A 307 -20.98 21.58 0.76
C ASP A 307 -21.81 22.12 -0.42
N LYS A 308 -21.85 21.39 -1.55
CA LYS A 308 -22.71 21.74 -2.70
C LYS A 308 -24.18 21.48 -2.40
N LEU A 309 -24.50 20.32 -1.80
CA LEU A 309 -25.87 19.97 -1.45
C LEU A 309 -26.49 20.95 -0.43
N VAL A 310 -25.68 21.50 0.48
CA VAL A 310 -26.11 22.57 1.40
C VAL A 310 -26.45 23.85 0.63
N LYS A 311 -25.60 24.28 -0.31
CA LYS A 311 -25.88 25.45 -1.16
C LYS A 311 -27.13 25.26 -2.02
N GLU A 312 -27.38 24.04 -2.47
CA GLU A 312 -28.57 23.65 -3.24
C GLU A 312 -29.81 23.43 -2.36
N LYS A 313 -29.72 23.61 -1.03
CA LYS A 313 -30.79 23.34 -0.05
C LYS A 313 -31.31 21.89 -0.06
N ARG A 314 -30.51 20.96 -0.57
CA ARG A 314 -30.79 19.51 -0.56
C ARG A 314 -30.27 18.83 0.70
N PHE A 315 -29.33 19.45 1.39
CA PHE A 315 -28.82 19.00 2.67
C PHE A 315 -28.87 20.14 3.69
N ARG A 316 -29.29 19.87 4.92
CA ARG A 316 -29.39 20.91 5.94
C ARG A 316 -28.02 21.32 6.47
N GLU A 317 -27.82 22.62 6.63
CA GLU A 317 -26.58 23.20 7.12
C GLU A 317 -26.31 22.81 8.58
N ASP A 318 -27.33 22.79 9.43
CA ASP A 318 -27.23 22.40 10.85
C ASP A 318 -26.73 20.96 11.03
N LEU A 319 -27.31 20.01 10.28
CA LEU A 319 -26.86 18.62 10.27
C LEU A 319 -25.44 18.49 9.74
N TYR A 320 -25.09 19.23 8.68
CA TYR A 320 -23.74 19.21 8.10
C TYR A 320 -22.69 19.56 9.15
N TRP A 321 -22.86 20.66 9.88
CA TRP A 321 -21.90 21.06 10.91
C TRP A 321 -21.83 20.08 12.07
N ARG A 322 -22.93 19.38 12.40
CA ARG A 322 -22.96 18.39 13.48
C ARG A 322 -22.20 17.10 13.14
N ILE A 323 -22.19 16.69 11.87
CA ILE A 323 -21.48 15.47 11.43
C ILE A 323 -20.05 15.75 10.93
N ASN A 324 -19.76 16.97 10.49
CA ASN A 324 -18.47 17.39 9.93
C ASN A 324 -17.46 17.83 11.00
N ILE A 325 -17.33 17.07 12.09
CA ILE A 325 -16.38 17.38 13.17
C ILE A 325 -15.01 16.80 12.87
N SER A 326 -14.93 15.50 12.56
CA SER A 326 -13.70 14.85 12.08
C SER A 326 -13.88 14.37 10.65
N LYS A 327 -13.38 15.13 9.69
CA LYS A 327 -13.44 14.81 8.26
C LYS A 327 -12.19 14.07 7.80
N THR A 328 -12.36 13.01 7.05
CA THR A 328 -11.28 12.32 6.34
C THR A 328 -11.69 11.99 4.92
N THR A 329 -10.74 12.03 3.98
CA THR A 329 -10.98 11.69 2.57
C THR A 329 -10.11 10.52 2.19
N ILE A 330 -10.71 9.40 1.77
CA ILE A 330 -9.99 8.25 1.24
C ILE A 330 -9.67 8.54 -0.23
N PRO A 331 -8.38 8.62 -0.61
CA PRO A 331 -8.01 8.87 -1.99
C PRO A 331 -8.42 7.69 -2.90
N PRO A 332 -8.79 7.96 -4.15
CA PRO A 332 -9.05 6.92 -5.13
C PRO A 332 -7.78 6.11 -5.42
N LEU A 333 -7.95 4.88 -5.91
CA LEU A 333 -6.86 3.92 -6.11
C LEU A 333 -5.78 4.46 -7.06
N ARG A 334 -6.16 5.22 -8.08
CA ARG A 334 -5.24 5.91 -9.00
C ARG A 334 -4.29 6.92 -8.35
N GLU A 335 -4.65 7.46 -7.18
CA GLU A 335 -3.80 8.39 -6.39
C GLU A 335 -2.94 7.65 -5.34
N ARG A 336 -3.13 6.33 -5.20
CA ARG A 336 -2.38 5.46 -4.29
C ARG A 336 -1.88 4.21 -5.03
N ARG A 337 -1.18 4.42 -6.15
CA ARG A 337 -0.71 3.34 -7.05
C ARG A 337 0.13 2.28 -6.33
N ASP A 338 0.89 2.68 -5.32
CA ASP A 338 1.69 1.77 -4.48
C ASP A 338 0.84 0.71 -3.75
N ASP A 339 -0.48 0.94 -3.60
CA ASP A 339 -1.41 -0.02 -2.99
C ASP A 339 -1.89 -1.08 -3.99
N ILE A 340 -1.81 -0.84 -5.30
CA ILE A 340 -2.40 -1.71 -6.33
C ILE A 340 -1.78 -3.11 -6.30
N LEU A 341 -0.45 -3.21 -6.38
CA LEU A 341 0.22 -4.52 -6.39
C LEU A 341 -0.02 -5.32 -5.10
N PRO A 342 0.11 -4.73 -3.88
CA PRO A 342 -0.28 -5.41 -2.65
C PRO A 342 -1.74 -5.86 -2.61
N LEU A 343 -2.67 -5.05 -3.13
CA LEU A 343 -4.09 -5.41 -3.21
C LEU A 343 -4.33 -6.59 -4.17
N LEU A 344 -3.69 -6.57 -5.35
CA LEU A 344 -3.75 -7.67 -6.33
C LEU A 344 -3.27 -8.98 -5.72
N SER A 345 -2.09 -8.96 -5.08
CA SER A 345 -1.52 -10.12 -4.39
C SER A 345 -2.44 -10.60 -3.26
N PHE A 346 -2.93 -9.70 -2.42
CA PHE A 346 -3.82 -10.04 -1.30
C PHE A 346 -5.09 -10.77 -1.76
N TYR A 347 -5.79 -10.24 -2.77
CA TYR A 347 -7.03 -10.86 -3.25
C TYR A 347 -6.75 -12.15 -4.03
N LEU A 348 -5.64 -12.24 -4.76
CA LEU A 348 -5.24 -13.47 -5.44
C LEU A 348 -4.93 -14.57 -4.43
N ASP A 349 -4.16 -14.27 -3.39
CA ASP A 349 -3.85 -15.20 -2.30
C ASP A 349 -5.08 -15.63 -1.53
N LYS A 350 -6.02 -14.71 -1.30
CA LYS A 350 -7.32 -15.01 -0.69
C LYS A 350 -8.10 -16.03 -1.54
N ASN A 351 -8.09 -15.88 -2.87
CA ASN A 351 -8.73 -16.82 -3.79
C ASN A 351 -7.98 -18.15 -3.89
N ASN A 352 -6.65 -18.13 -3.97
CA ASN A 352 -5.79 -19.33 -3.92
C ASN A 352 -6.12 -20.19 -2.70
N LYS A 353 -6.16 -19.58 -1.51
CA LYS A 353 -6.53 -20.25 -0.25
C LYS A 353 -7.96 -20.77 -0.26
N LYS A 354 -8.92 -19.97 -0.74
CA LYS A 354 -10.35 -20.33 -0.78
C LYS A 354 -10.61 -21.55 -1.68
N TYR A 355 -9.92 -21.65 -2.81
CA TYR A 355 -10.16 -22.69 -3.82
C TYR A 355 -9.07 -23.77 -3.87
N GLY A 356 -8.07 -23.72 -3.00
CA GLY A 356 -6.96 -24.68 -2.96
C GLY A 356 -6.12 -24.72 -4.23
N LYS A 357 -5.92 -23.55 -4.87
CA LYS A 357 -5.11 -23.43 -6.10
C LYS A 357 -3.88 -22.57 -5.85
N ILE A 358 -2.94 -22.63 -6.78
CA ILE A 358 -1.75 -21.77 -6.81
C ILE A 358 -1.73 -21.08 -8.16
N LYS A 359 -2.19 -19.84 -8.19
CA LYS A 359 -2.18 -18.97 -9.36
C LYS A 359 -1.38 -17.71 -9.11
N ASP A 360 -0.79 -17.19 -10.17
CA ASP A 360 -0.02 -15.94 -10.18
C ASP A 360 -0.35 -15.09 -11.43
N PHE A 361 -0.07 -13.79 -11.37
CA PHE A 361 -0.14 -12.89 -12.53
C PHE A 361 1.16 -12.94 -13.33
N SER A 362 1.08 -12.84 -14.65
CA SER A 362 2.28 -12.58 -15.45
C SER A 362 2.78 -11.15 -15.23
N PRO A 363 4.10 -10.88 -15.39
CA PRO A 363 4.65 -9.53 -15.24
C PRO A 363 3.97 -8.48 -16.14
N ASN A 364 3.58 -8.88 -17.37
CA ASN A 364 2.88 -8.00 -18.29
C ASN A 364 1.49 -7.62 -17.79
N VAL A 365 0.76 -8.56 -17.17
CA VAL A 365 -0.55 -8.27 -16.56
C VAL A 365 -0.39 -7.29 -15.40
N ILE A 366 0.63 -7.47 -14.56
CA ILE A 366 0.91 -6.53 -13.46
C ILE A 366 1.18 -5.13 -14.01
N GLY A 367 2.01 -4.99 -15.04
CA GLY A 367 2.30 -3.70 -15.68
C GLY A 367 1.03 -2.98 -16.15
N ILE A 368 0.17 -3.68 -16.88
CA ILE A 368 -1.13 -3.16 -17.37
C ILE A 368 -2.02 -2.71 -16.20
N LEU A 369 -2.15 -3.56 -15.17
CA LEU A 369 -3.02 -3.28 -14.02
C LEU A 369 -2.50 -2.14 -13.12
N LEU A 370 -1.20 -1.83 -13.14
CA LEU A 370 -0.62 -0.68 -12.45
C LEU A 370 -0.91 0.65 -13.15
N GLU A 371 -1.10 0.63 -14.47
CA GLU A 371 -1.37 1.83 -15.29
C GLU A 371 -2.85 2.18 -15.39
N TYR A 372 -3.72 1.16 -15.30
CA TYR A 372 -5.18 1.31 -15.34
C TYR A 372 -5.70 2.33 -14.31
N SER A 373 -6.69 3.15 -14.68
CA SER A 373 -7.18 4.25 -13.82
C SER A 373 -8.05 3.79 -12.64
N TRP A 374 -8.52 2.53 -12.64
CA TRP A 374 -9.35 1.95 -11.59
C TRP A 374 -10.58 2.81 -11.21
N PRO A 375 -11.50 3.11 -12.14
CA PRO A 375 -12.67 3.96 -11.87
C PRO A 375 -13.59 3.39 -10.77
N GLY A 376 -13.64 2.07 -10.60
CA GLY A 376 -14.39 1.41 -9.52
C GLY A 376 -13.55 1.08 -8.28
N ASN A 377 -12.32 1.63 -8.21
CA ASN A 377 -11.40 1.52 -7.08
C ASN A 377 -11.17 0.05 -6.63
N VAL A 378 -11.04 -0.19 -5.33
CA VAL A 378 -10.75 -1.51 -4.75
C VAL A 378 -11.88 -2.51 -5.03
N ARG A 379 -13.14 -2.06 -5.16
CA ARG A 379 -14.26 -2.92 -5.52
C ARG A 379 -14.07 -3.52 -6.93
N GLN A 380 -13.69 -2.69 -7.90
CA GLN A 380 -13.40 -3.17 -9.25
C GLN A 380 -12.19 -4.09 -9.27
N LEU A 381 -11.11 -3.73 -8.57
CA LEU A 381 -9.91 -4.57 -8.45
C LEU A 381 -10.25 -5.95 -7.89
N LYS A 382 -10.96 -6.01 -6.76
CA LYS A 382 -11.39 -7.29 -6.16
C LYS A 382 -12.20 -8.14 -7.15
N ASN A 383 -13.19 -7.54 -7.80
CA ASN A 383 -14.05 -8.25 -8.75
C ASN A 383 -13.27 -8.76 -9.96
N LEU A 384 -12.33 -7.96 -10.48
CA LEU A 384 -11.47 -8.35 -11.59
C LEU A 384 -10.58 -9.53 -11.20
N VAL A 385 -9.92 -9.47 -10.04
CA VAL A 385 -9.06 -10.56 -9.55
C VAL A 385 -9.85 -11.86 -9.38
N GLU A 386 -11.06 -11.80 -8.84
CA GLU A 386 -11.94 -12.97 -8.73
C GLU A 386 -12.35 -13.52 -10.10
N LEU A 387 -12.71 -12.64 -11.04
CA LEU A 387 -13.06 -13.03 -12.40
C LEU A 387 -11.89 -13.71 -13.13
N LEU A 388 -10.70 -13.10 -13.12
CA LEU A 388 -9.49 -13.65 -13.75
C LEU A 388 -9.12 -15.00 -13.11
N PHE A 389 -9.23 -15.09 -11.79
CA PHE A 389 -9.00 -16.34 -11.08
C PHE A 389 -9.95 -17.46 -11.54
N ILE A 390 -11.22 -17.17 -11.82
CA ILE A 390 -12.19 -18.18 -12.27
C ILE A 390 -11.96 -18.56 -13.74
N MET A 391 -11.73 -17.58 -14.61
CA MET A 391 -11.67 -17.78 -16.06
C MET A 391 -10.36 -18.43 -16.55
N THR A 392 -9.26 -18.24 -15.83
CA THR A 392 -7.98 -18.84 -16.23
C THR A 392 -7.96 -20.34 -15.90
N SER A 393 -7.79 -21.22 -16.89
CA SER A 393 -7.67 -22.67 -16.64
C SER A 393 -6.29 -23.07 -16.08
N GLY A 394 -5.25 -22.28 -16.33
CA GLY A 394 -3.87 -22.52 -15.86
C GLY A 394 -3.51 -21.83 -14.54
N ASN A 395 -2.23 -21.94 -14.18
CA ASN A 395 -1.66 -21.31 -12.97
C ASN A 395 -1.20 -19.86 -13.20
N THR A 396 -1.10 -19.41 -14.46
CA THR A 396 -0.63 -18.06 -14.77
C THR A 396 -1.72 -17.26 -15.48
N ILE A 397 -2.08 -16.13 -14.90
CA ILE A 397 -3.01 -15.16 -15.48
C ILE A 397 -2.22 -14.32 -16.49
N MET A 398 -2.49 -14.57 -17.77
CA MET A 398 -1.87 -13.92 -18.93
C MET A 398 -2.73 -12.78 -19.49
N VAL A 399 -2.14 -11.90 -20.32
CA VAL A 399 -2.79 -10.69 -20.86
C VAL A 399 -4.08 -10.99 -21.62
N ASN A 400 -4.13 -12.10 -22.36
CA ASN A 400 -5.32 -12.56 -23.08
C ASN A 400 -6.52 -12.94 -22.19
N HIS A 401 -6.36 -12.99 -20.87
CA HIS A 401 -7.47 -13.16 -19.94
C HIS A 401 -8.04 -11.82 -19.44
N LEU A 402 -7.34 -10.70 -19.67
CA LEU A 402 -7.82 -9.39 -19.27
C LEU A 402 -9.03 -8.99 -20.12
N PRO A 403 -10.05 -8.36 -19.52
CA PRO A 403 -11.17 -7.80 -20.27
C PRO A 403 -10.71 -6.71 -21.26
N GLU A 404 -11.37 -6.66 -22.42
CA GLU A 404 -11.09 -5.68 -23.49
C GLU A 404 -11.12 -4.24 -22.96
N PHE A 405 -12.08 -3.87 -22.11
CA PHE A 405 -12.17 -2.50 -21.56
C PHE A 405 -10.93 -2.03 -20.76
N ILE A 406 -10.11 -2.96 -20.24
CA ILE A 406 -8.83 -2.61 -19.58
C ILE A 406 -7.74 -2.40 -20.63
N LEU A 407 -7.74 -3.24 -21.66
CA LEU A 407 -6.80 -3.16 -22.77
C LEU A 407 -7.05 -1.89 -23.58
N ASP A 408 -8.31 -1.56 -23.89
CA ASP A 408 -8.71 -0.36 -24.63
C ASP A 408 -8.28 0.94 -23.95
N GLU A 409 -8.39 1.03 -22.62
CA GLU A 409 -7.97 2.23 -21.86
C GLU A 409 -6.45 2.45 -21.90
N ILE A 410 -5.69 1.37 -22.06
CA ILE A 410 -4.21 1.39 -22.07
C ILE A 410 -3.68 1.45 -23.52
N GLU A 411 -4.45 0.92 -24.47
CA GLU A 411 -4.20 1.03 -25.90
C GLU A 411 -4.61 2.40 -26.48
N GLU A 412 -5.47 3.19 -25.81
CA GLU A 412 -5.70 4.59 -26.17
C GLU A 412 -4.45 5.44 -25.91
N PRO A 413 -3.71 5.88 -26.95
CA PRO A 413 -2.78 6.97 -26.78
C PRO A 413 -3.61 8.25 -26.68
N LYS A 414 -3.28 9.10 -25.70
CA LYS A 414 -3.68 10.51 -25.71
C LYS A 414 -3.42 11.11 -27.09
N GLY A 415 -4.48 11.22 -27.89
CA GLY A 415 -4.58 11.91 -29.17
C GLY A 415 -3.41 11.74 -30.13
N ILE A 416 -3.40 10.66 -30.92
CA ILE A 416 -3.04 10.58 -32.36
C ILE A 416 -3.30 9.12 -32.77
N ASN A 417 -4.14 8.92 -33.80
CA ASN A 417 -4.50 7.59 -34.30
C ASN A 417 -3.26 6.84 -34.85
N PRO A 418 -2.78 5.78 -34.17
CA PRO A 418 -1.56 5.05 -34.54
C PRO A 418 -1.70 4.25 -35.85
N ASP A 419 -2.94 3.94 -36.24
CA ASP A 419 -3.25 3.20 -37.47
C ASP A 419 -3.49 4.12 -38.67
N SER A 420 -3.36 5.44 -38.49
CA SER A 420 -3.39 6.33 -39.65
C SER A 420 -2.15 6.07 -40.52
N PHE A 421 -2.38 5.88 -41.82
CA PHE A 421 -1.31 5.70 -42.81
C PHE A 421 -0.21 6.76 -42.68
N GLU A 422 -0.60 8.01 -42.36
CA GLU A 422 0.34 9.11 -42.10
C GLU A 422 1.21 8.87 -40.86
N TYR A 423 0.66 8.37 -39.75
CA TYR A 423 1.43 8.08 -38.54
C TYR A 423 2.37 6.88 -38.71
N ILE A 424 1.93 5.82 -39.38
CA ILE A 424 2.77 4.65 -39.68
C ILE A 424 3.96 5.08 -40.55
N ILE A 425 3.71 5.87 -41.59
CA ILE A 425 4.77 6.39 -42.45
C ILE A 425 5.71 7.32 -41.68
N GLU A 426 5.19 8.17 -40.80
CA GLU A 426 6.00 9.11 -40.02
C GLU A 426 6.83 8.42 -38.94
N SER A 427 6.30 7.40 -38.27
CA SER A 427 7.01 6.59 -37.27
C SER A 427 8.10 5.72 -37.90
N VAL A 428 7.83 5.10 -39.06
CA VAL A 428 8.84 4.36 -39.82
C VAL A 428 9.94 5.29 -40.32
N LYS A 429 9.61 6.47 -40.87
CA LYS A 429 10.61 7.50 -41.25
C LYS A 429 11.47 7.91 -40.06
N LYS A 430 10.85 8.19 -38.91
CA LYS A 430 11.56 8.58 -37.69
C LYS A 430 12.53 7.48 -37.24
N SER A 431 12.10 6.21 -37.23
CA SER A 431 12.95 5.08 -36.86
C SER A 431 14.14 4.92 -37.80
N VAL A 432 13.89 4.89 -39.12
CA VAL A 432 14.94 4.68 -40.14
C VAL A 432 15.98 5.81 -40.10
N ILE A 433 15.53 7.07 -40.00
CA ILE A 433 16.46 8.20 -39.96
C ILE A 433 17.31 8.18 -38.68
N ARG A 434 16.74 7.82 -37.53
CA ARG A 434 17.48 7.76 -36.26
C ARG A 434 18.50 6.62 -36.24
N ASP A 435 18.17 5.46 -36.80
CA ASP A 435 19.10 4.32 -36.85
C ASP A 435 20.28 4.57 -37.79
N TYR A 436 20.05 5.23 -38.93
CA TYR A 436 21.11 5.63 -39.85
C TYR A 436 21.94 6.79 -39.30
N TYR A 437 21.33 7.76 -38.61
CA TYR A 437 22.04 8.88 -38.00
C TYR A 437 23.03 8.42 -36.92
N ARG A 438 22.69 7.40 -36.13
CA ARG A 438 23.62 6.79 -35.16
C ARG A 438 24.87 6.19 -35.79
N LYS A 439 24.79 5.74 -37.05
CA LYS A 439 25.93 5.15 -37.79
C LYS A 439 26.66 6.18 -38.65
N HIS A 440 25.94 7.21 -39.09
CA HIS A 440 26.41 8.27 -39.98
C HIS A 440 25.94 9.64 -39.47
N PRO A 441 26.64 10.22 -38.46
CA PRO A 441 26.18 11.40 -37.71
C PRO A 441 26.24 12.71 -38.49
N THR A 442 26.78 12.71 -39.71
CA THR A 442 26.82 13.90 -40.58
C THR A 442 25.72 13.86 -41.63
N SER A 443 25.10 15.02 -41.92
CA SER A 443 24.04 15.15 -42.93
C SER A 443 24.47 14.76 -44.35
N ARG A 444 25.78 14.81 -44.63
CA ARG A 444 26.38 14.39 -45.91
C ARG A 444 26.46 12.87 -46.02
N GLU A 445 26.94 12.18 -44.98
CA GLU A 445 27.09 10.72 -44.98
C GLU A 445 25.72 10.02 -44.90
N LEU A 446 24.82 10.52 -44.05
CA LEU A 446 23.45 10.01 -43.98
C LEU A 446 22.74 10.17 -45.33
N GLY A 447 22.91 11.32 -45.99
CA GLY A 447 22.38 11.57 -47.33
C GLY A 447 22.90 10.56 -48.37
N LEU A 448 24.21 10.31 -48.41
CA LEU A 448 24.81 9.34 -49.32
C LEU A 448 24.33 7.90 -49.05
N SER A 449 24.24 7.49 -47.78
CA SER A 449 23.82 6.14 -47.39
C SER A 449 22.36 5.81 -47.74
N LEU A 450 21.49 6.82 -47.75
CA LEU A 450 20.06 6.68 -48.05
C LEU A 450 19.67 7.18 -49.45
N GLY A 451 20.64 7.63 -50.27
CA GLY A 451 20.39 8.18 -51.60
C GLY A 451 19.62 9.51 -51.60
N LEU A 452 19.72 10.29 -50.52
CA LEU A 452 19.05 11.58 -50.35
C LEU A 452 20.02 12.75 -50.60
N SER A 453 19.49 13.88 -51.10
CA SER A 453 20.29 15.12 -51.16
C SER A 453 20.64 15.60 -49.75
N GLN A 454 21.83 16.19 -49.60
CA GLN A 454 22.33 16.67 -48.30
C GLN A 454 21.33 17.61 -47.61
N THR A 455 20.66 18.48 -48.36
CA THR A 455 19.64 19.42 -47.84
C THR A 455 18.42 18.69 -47.28
N LYS A 456 17.99 17.60 -47.94
CA LYS A 456 16.85 16.79 -47.48
C LYS A 456 17.21 15.94 -46.26
N ALA A 457 18.42 15.37 -46.24
CA ALA A 457 18.95 14.68 -45.07
C ALA A 457 19.05 15.62 -43.86
N ASN A 458 19.57 16.85 -44.04
CA ASN A 458 19.68 17.82 -42.95
C ASN A 458 18.31 18.22 -42.36
N ARG A 459 17.28 18.37 -43.21
CA ARG A 459 15.92 18.65 -42.75
C ARG A 459 15.34 17.50 -41.91
N LEU A 460 15.54 16.25 -42.33
CA LEU A 460 15.05 15.07 -41.61
C LEU A 460 15.80 14.84 -40.30
N ILE A 461 17.11 15.11 -40.26
CA ILE A 461 17.91 15.07 -39.02
C ILE A 461 17.38 16.09 -38.01
N ASN A 462 17.18 17.34 -38.42
CA ASN A 462 16.64 18.38 -37.53
C ASN A 462 15.22 18.06 -37.04
N GLN A 463 14.42 17.39 -37.86
CA GLN A 463 13.03 17.04 -37.53
C GLN A 463 12.92 15.85 -36.56
N TYR A 464 13.82 14.85 -36.66
CA TYR A 464 13.67 13.58 -35.95
C TYR A 464 14.79 13.22 -34.97
N CYS A 465 15.93 13.91 -35.02
CA CYS A 465 17.14 13.59 -34.26
C CYS A 465 17.60 14.74 -33.35
N GLY A 466 16.81 15.79 -33.17
CA GLY A 466 17.19 16.96 -32.35
C GLY A 466 17.39 16.67 -30.86
N ASP A 467 16.85 15.55 -30.38
CA ASP A 467 17.03 15.01 -29.02
C ASP A 467 18.22 14.04 -28.89
N ILE A 468 18.89 13.75 -30.02
CA ILE A 468 20.13 12.97 -30.05
C ILE A 468 21.29 13.97 -29.97
N GLU A 469 21.50 14.59 -28.82
CA GLU A 469 22.69 15.42 -28.61
C GLU A 469 23.95 14.54 -28.58
N LYS A 470 24.82 14.86 -29.53
CA LYS A 470 26.26 14.56 -29.68
C LYS A 470 26.94 13.96 -28.45
N THR A 471 27.12 12.64 -28.47
CA THR A 471 28.29 12.01 -27.86
C THR A 471 29.51 12.34 -28.72
N GLU A 472 30.45 13.09 -28.13
CA GLU A 472 31.86 13.13 -28.59
C GLU A 472 32.48 11.73 -28.64
#